data_AF-A0A3N2M229-F1
#
_entry.id   AF-A0A3N2M229-F1
#
_cell.length_a   1.000
_cell.length_b   1.000
_cell.length_c   1.000
_cell.angle_alpha   90.00
_cell.angle_beta   90.00
_cell.angle_gamma   90.00
#
_symmetry.space_group_name_H-M   'P 1'
#
loop_
_entity.id
_entity.type
_entity.pdbx_description
1 polymer ?
#
loop_
_entity_poly.entity_id
_entity_poly.type
_entity_poly.pdbx_seq_one_letter_code
_entity_poly.pdbx_strand_id
1 'polypeptide(L)'
;MVYEGAESSKYICEYCGTTASSISSLTSSYCSRHPNGSGKGKHSPFEGGIKSRYTCKYCGTSANSLSSLTSSYCTRHPNGSGKGKHSPLR
;
A
#
# COMPACT_ATOMS: atom_id res chain seq x y z
N MET A 1 15.31 -9.53 -27.78
CA MET A 1 15.15 -9.13 -26.36
C MET A 1 13.79 -8.45 -26.29
N VAL A 2 12.82 -9.05 -25.61
CA VAL A 2 11.45 -8.51 -25.51
C VAL A 2 11.46 -7.37 -24.50
N TYR A 3 11.69 -6.14 -24.99
CA TYR A 3 11.42 -4.94 -24.20
C TYR A 3 9.97 -4.55 -24.45
N GLU A 4 9.05 -5.14 -23.70
CA GLU A 4 7.69 -4.63 -23.61
C GLU A 4 7.50 -4.03 -22.22
N GLY A 5 7.77 -2.73 -22.16
CA GLY A 5 7.49 -1.89 -21.01
C GLY A 5 6.00 -1.92 -20.73
N ALA A 6 5.61 -2.71 -19.74
CA ALA A 6 4.24 -2.71 -19.24
C ALA A 6 3.99 -1.45 -18.40
N GLU A 7 3.89 -0.29 -19.05
CA GLU A 7 3.06 0.79 -18.53
C GLU A 7 1.60 0.32 -18.64
N SER A 8 1.18 -0.43 -17.63
CA SER A 8 -0.20 -0.82 -17.44
C SER A 8 -0.64 -0.07 -16.20
N SER A 9 -1.71 0.71 -16.33
CA SER A 9 -2.40 1.45 -15.26
C SER A 9 -2.79 0.52 -14.11
N LYS A 10 -1.78 0.11 -13.34
CA LYS A 10 -1.89 -0.84 -12.24
C LYS A 10 -2.26 -0.04 -11.01
N TYR A 11 -3.32 -0.48 -10.35
CA TYR A 11 -3.76 0.09 -9.09
C TYR A 11 -3.09 -0.68 -7.97
N ILE A 12 -2.48 0.03 -7.04
CA ILE A 12 -1.83 -0.57 -5.87
C ILE A 12 -2.63 -0.26 -4.61
N CYS A 13 -2.75 -1.23 -3.71
CA CYS A 13 -3.40 -1.03 -2.42
C CYS A 13 -2.49 -0.27 -1.46
N GLU A 14 -2.97 0.83 -0.88
CA GLU A 14 -2.20 1.63 0.08
C GLU A 14 -1.88 0.89 1.40
N TYR A 15 -2.69 -0.12 1.76
CA TYR A 15 -2.54 -0.85 3.02
C TYR A 15 -1.65 -2.09 2.93
N CYS A 16 -1.67 -2.82 1.81
CA CYS A 16 -0.94 -4.08 1.66
C CYS A 16 0.03 -4.09 0.48
N GLY A 17 -0.03 -3.11 -0.43
CA GLY A 17 0.79 -3.05 -1.62
C GLY A 17 0.44 -4.07 -2.70
N THR A 18 -0.72 -4.72 -2.63
CA THR A 18 -1.23 -5.58 -3.71
C THR A 18 -1.50 -4.74 -4.95
N THR A 19 -1.00 -5.18 -6.10
CA THR A 19 -1.25 -4.54 -7.40
C THR A 19 -2.36 -5.28 -8.15
N ALA A 20 -3.22 -4.55 -8.84
CA ALA A 20 -4.26 -5.08 -9.71
C ALA A 20 -4.36 -4.26 -10.99
N SER A 21 -4.90 -4.86 -12.06
CA SER A 21 -5.08 -4.19 -13.35
C SER A 21 -6.23 -3.18 -13.35
N SER A 22 -7.14 -3.26 -12.37
CA SER A 22 -8.32 -2.38 -12.25
C SER A 22 -8.70 -2.17 -10.77
N ILE A 23 -9.28 -1.01 -10.45
CA ILE A 23 -9.82 -0.71 -9.11
C ILE A 23 -10.89 -1.73 -8.72
N SER A 24 -11.75 -2.14 -9.67
CA SER A 24 -12.79 -3.15 -9.42
C SER A 24 -12.18 -4.48 -8.95
N SER A 25 -11.15 -4.98 -9.63
CA SER A 25 -10.44 -6.20 -9.23
C SER A 25 -9.79 -6.05 -7.86
N LEU A 26 -9.21 -4.89 -7.57
CA LEU A 26 -8.57 -4.60 -6.29
C LEU A 26 -9.61 -4.59 -5.14
N THR A 27 -10.68 -3.82 -5.29
CA THR A 27 -11.76 -3.66 -4.30
C THR A 27 -12.72 -4.85 -4.23
N SER A 28 -12.67 -5.77 -5.19
CA SER A 28 -13.39 -7.06 -5.13
C SER A 28 -12.81 -7.97 -4.05
N SER A 29 -11.50 -7.86 -3.79
CA SER A 29 -10.79 -8.63 -2.76
C SER A 29 -10.75 -7.93 -1.40
N TYR A 30 -10.61 -8.73 -0.35
CA TYR A 30 -10.48 -8.24 1.03
C TYR A 30 -9.01 -8.03 1.40
N CYS A 31 -8.73 -6.93 2.08
CA CYS A 31 -7.39 -6.58 2.50
C CYS A 31 -7.10 -7.19 3.88
N SER A 32 -6.12 -8.10 3.93
CA SER A 32 -5.62 -8.70 5.18
C SER A 32 -4.85 -7.71 6.06
N ARG A 33 -4.36 -6.61 5.49
CA ARG A 33 -3.66 -5.53 6.22
C ARG A 33 -4.50 -4.27 6.38
N HIS A 34 -5.82 -4.38 6.33
CA HIS A 34 -6.72 -3.24 6.51
C HIS A 34 -6.59 -2.64 7.93
N PRO A 35 -6.61 -1.31 8.10
CA PRO A 35 -6.46 -0.67 9.41
C PRO A 35 -7.52 -1.09 10.43
N ASN A 36 -8.73 -1.42 9.96
CA ASN A 36 -9.83 -1.91 10.81
C ASN A 36 -9.71 -3.40 11.19
N GLY A 37 -8.68 -4.11 10.72
CA GLY A 37 -8.45 -5.53 10.97
C GLY A 37 -8.41 -6.39 9.71
N SER A 38 -7.76 -7.56 9.79
CA SER A 38 -7.61 -8.47 8.65
C SER A 38 -8.98 -8.91 8.12
N GLY A 39 -9.24 -8.68 6.83
CA GLY A 39 -10.49 -9.05 6.18
C GLY A 39 -11.71 -8.19 6.55
N LYS A 40 -11.52 -7.15 7.39
CA LYS A 40 -12.60 -6.24 7.81
C LYS A 40 -12.90 -5.13 6.80
N GLY A 41 -12.12 -5.05 5.72
CA GLY A 41 -12.28 -4.05 4.67
C GLY A 41 -11.67 -4.50 3.36
N LYS A 42 -12.11 -3.86 2.28
CA LYS A 42 -11.60 -4.08 0.92
C LYS A 42 -10.26 -3.37 0.73
N HIS A 43 -9.52 -3.74 -0.29
CA HIS A 43 -8.31 -2.98 -0.66
C HIS A 43 -8.68 -1.54 -1.04
N SER A 44 -7.90 -0.56 -0.59
CA SER A 44 -8.04 0.84 -1.00
C SER A 44 -6.98 1.20 -2.03
N PRO A 45 -7.37 1.70 -3.22
CA PRO A 45 -6.43 2.16 -4.22
C PRO A 45 -5.62 3.35 -3.71
N PHE A 46 -4.33 3.35 -4.01
CA PHE A 46 -3.44 4.46 -3.71
C PHE A 46 -3.58 5.56 -4.76
N GLU A 47 -4.05 6.73 -4.33
CA GLU A 47 -4.36 7.87 -5.20
C GLU A 47 -3.12 8.64 -5.71
N GLY A 48 -1.91 8.32 -5.23
CA GLY A 48 -0.67 9.03 -5.59
C GLY A 48 0.07 8.47 -6.81
N GLY A 49 -0.51 7.47 -7.50
CA GLY A 49 0.14 6.75 -8.59
C GLY A 49 1.27 5.82 -8.14
N ILE A 50 1.74 4.95 -9.03
CA ILE A 50 2.85 4.05 -8.71
C ILE A 50 4.16 4.84 -8.76
N LYS A 51 4.76 5.05 -7.59
CA LYS A 51 6.08 5.69 -7.44
C LYS A 51 7.16 4.62 -7.25
N SER A 52 8.41 4.91 -7.63
CA SER A 52 9.55 4.02 -7.34
C SER A 52 9.89 3.98 -5.85
N ARG A 53 9.48 4.99 -5.07
CA ARG A 53 9.65 5.02 -3.60
C ARG A 53 8.40 5.57 -2.93
N TYR A 54 8.03 4.93 -1.82
CA TYR A 54 6.94 5.32 -0.95
C TYR A 54 7.49 5.64 0.42
N THR A 55 7.14 6.82 0.94
CA THR A 55 7.60 7.29 2.24
C THR A 55 6.44 7.32 3.21
N CYS A 56 6.64 6.85 4.44
CA CYS A 56 5.63 6.90 5.48
C CYS A 56 5.48 8.34 6.00
N LYS A 57 4.25 8.86 6.02
CA LYS A 57 3.96 10.23 6.47
C LYS A 57 4.22 10.47 7.96
N TYR A 58 4.26 9.42 8.77
CA TYR A 58 4.40 9.54 10.24
C TYR A 58 5.83 9.42 10.74
N CYS A 59 6.62 8.53 10.15
CA CYS A 59 7.97 8.21 10.63
C CYS A 59 9.08 8.48 9.61
N GLY A 60 8.74 8.84 8.36
CA GLY A 60 9.71 9.12 7.30
C GLY A 60 10.37 7.89 6.68
N THR A 61 10.03 6.67 7.10
CA THR A 61 10.57 5.43 6.51
C THR A 61 10.18 5.33 5.04
N SER A 62 11.14 5.09 4.16
CA SER A 62 10.90 4.90 2.73
C SER A 62 11.15 3.46 2.28
N ALA A 63 10.33 2.95 1.38
CA ALA A 63 10.53 1.65 0.73
C ALA A 63 10.26 1.73 -0.78
N ASN A 64 10.79 0.78 -1.54
CA ASN A 64 10.60 0.74 -2.99
C ASN A 64 9.20 0.25 -3.41
N SER A 65 8.44 -0.29 -2.46
CA SER A 65 7.10 -0.83 -2.66
C SER A 65 6.25 -0.65 -1.40
N LEU A 66 4.95 -0.42 -1.56
CA LEU A 66 4.01 -0.33 -0.45
C LEU A 66 3.94 -1.60 0.38
N SER A 67 4.03 -2.77 -0.24
CA SER A 67 4.01 -4.06 0.48
C SER A 67 5.17 -4.19 1.46
N SER A 68 6.36 -3.76 1.05
CA SER A 68 7.55 -3.71 1.92
C SER A 68 7.37 -2.67 3.02
N LEU A 69 6.85 -1.49 2.69
CA LEU A 69 6.60 -0.42 3.65
C LEU A 69 5.61 -0.85 4.74
N THR A 70 4.48 -1.46 4.35
CA THR A 70 3.43 -1.91 5.27
C THR A 70 3.69 -3.30 5.87
N SER A 71 4.79 -3.96 5.51
CA SER A 71 5.21 -5.21 6.17
C SER A 71 5.56 -4.94 7.63
N SER A 72 6.27 -3.85 7.87
CA SER A 72 6.67 -3.40 9.20
C SER A 72 5.58 -2.57 9.88
N TYR A 73 5.64 -2.49 11.20
CA TYR A 73 4.77 -1.60 11.97
C TYR A 73 5.43 -0.24 12.15
N CYS A 74 4.62 0.81 12.11
CA CYS A 74 5.11 2.17 12.24
C CYS A 74 5.31 2.51 13.72
N THR A 75 6.53 2.91 14.08
CA THR A 75 6.90 3.31 15.44
C THR A 75 6.35 4.67 15.84
N ARG A 76 6.00 5.54 14.88
CA ARG A 76 5.38 6.85 15.14
C ARG A 76 3.92 6.93 14.71
N HIS A 77 3.21 5.79 14.70
CA HIS A 77 1.81 5.78 14.30
C HIS A 77 0.95 6.60 15.30
N PRO A 78 -0.06 7.37 14.84
CA PRO A 78 -0.90 8.19 15.73
C PRO A 78 -1.66 7.38 16.79
N ASN A 79 -1.98 6.12 16.48
CA ASN A 79 -2.61 5.19 17.43
C ASN A 79 -1.62 4.61 18.47
N GLY A 80 -0.35 5.01 18.45
CA GLY A 80 0.73 4.53 19.31
C GLY A 80 1.79 3.70 18.58
N SER A 81 2.99 3.65 19.16
CA SER A 81 4.13 2.92 18.60
C SER A 81 3.81 1.46 18.33
N GLY A 82 3.93 1.02 17.07
CA GLY A 82 3.67 -0.37 16.68
C GLY A 82 2.19 -0.76 16.59
N LYS A 83 1.25 0.15 16.87
CA LYS A 83 -0.20 -0.10 16.84
C LYS A 83 -0.83 0.05 15.46
N GLY A 84 -0.04 0.38 14.45
CA GLY A 84 -0.48 0.50 13.06
C GLY A 84 0.66 0.24 12.08
N LYS A 85 0.30 -0.05 10.83
CA LYS A 85 1.26 -0.17 9.73
C LYS A 85 1.69 1.22 9.25
N HIS A 86 2.77 1.29 8.48
CA HIS A 86 3.17 2.54 7.83
C HIS A 86 2.07 3.03 6.88
N SER A 87 1.81 4.34 6.92
CA SER A 87 0.85 4.99 6.02
C SER A 87 1.64 5.75 4.96
N PRO A 88 1.54 5.38 3.68
CA PRO A 88 2.27 6.05 2.63
C PRO A 88 1.81 7.50 2.47
N LEU A 89 2.75 8.37 2.15
CA LEU A 89 2.49 9.72 1.72
C LEU A 89 1.89 9.66 0.31
N ARG A 90 0.66 10.16 0.17
CA ARG A 90 -0.02 10.31 -1.12
C ARG A 90 0.66 11.41 -1.95
#